data_AF-A0A1Q4WWX1-F1
#
_entry.id   AF-A0A1Q4WWX1-F1
#
_cell.length_a   1.000
_cell.length_b   1.000
_cell.length_c   1.000
_cell.angle_alpha   90.00
_cell.angle_beta   90.00
_cell.angle_gamma   90.00
#
_symmetry.space_group_name_H-M   'P 1'
#
loop_
_entity.id
_entity.type
_entity.pdbx_description
1 polymer ?
#
loop_
_entity_poly.entity_id
_entity_poly.type
_entity_poly.pdbx_seq_one_letter_code
_entity_poly.pdbx_strand_id
1 'polypeptide(L)'
;MKRFAFRDEIHRLDAESDCVRIMQILNAHEFPWDMGRALGIALYRTYAVPSIGELLGRTNEFTGSTQKRYDDTALILNNMMRYGFEPGRGRDALRRMNQMHRSYDISNDDYRYVLSTFVVMPVRWLNDYGYGWRRLSDHEISAITHYYRKLGKYMGIKDIPETYERFRELMDSYEREHFAYTEGGRAVSDSTLDLMVSFYPERVSGLARKFSMAILDESLIEAFRYDPPSRAWRRAADIALKLRAGVVRRMKPREEPLWADGNPNIRSYPQGYDVNRIGTFPTGCPVAHDVDPVGHEELYGTGTREEEGAAPADGVRTEAPAEGRP
;
A
#
# COMPACT_ATOMS: atom_id res chain seq x y z
N MET A 1 7.32 2.17 -29.95
CA MET A 1 5.87 1.95 -29.71
C MET A 1 5.01 3.17 -30.11
N LYS A 2 3.72 3.02 -30.47
CA LYS A 2 2.79 4.15 -30.76
C LYS A 2 2.29 4.82 -29.48
N ARG A 3 1.92 6.12 -29.51
CA ARG A 3 1.51 6.90 -28.31
C ARG A 3 0.38 6.26 -27.49
N PHE A 4 -0.58 5.61 -28.14
CA PHE A 4 -1.75 5.01 -27.51
C PHE A 4 -1.71 3.48 -27.45
N ALA A 5 -0.55 2.85 -27.69
CA ALA A 5 -0.47 1.39 -27.76
C ALA A 5 -0.94 0.70 -26.47
N PHE A 6 -0.57 1.22 -25.30
CA PHE A 6 -1.02 0.67 -24.01
C PHE A 6 -2.51 0.89 -23.74
N ARG A 7 -3.07 2.05 -24.14
CA ARG A 7 -4.52 2.26 -24.08
C ARG A 7 -5.23 1.22 -24.94
N ASP A 8 -4.74 0.97 -26.14
CA ASP A 8 -5.31 -0.03 -27.05
C ASP A 8 -5.15 -1.45 -26.51
N GLU A 9 -4.06 -1.76 -25.79
CA GLU A 9 -3.88 -3.02 -25.05
C GLU A 9 -4.90 -3.14 -23.92
N ILE A 10 -5.07 -2.10 -23.10
CA ILE A 10 -6.05 -2.06 -22.00
C ILE A 10 -7.46 -2.34 -22.51
N HIS A 11 -7.86 -1.78 -23.65
CA HIS A 11 -9.20 -2.01 -24.21
C HIS A 11 -9.43 -3.41 -24.78
N ARG A 12 -8.39 -4.26 -24.87
CA ARG A 12 -8.53 -5.68 -25.21
C ARG A 12 -8.62 -6.58 -23.98
N LEU A 13 -8.31 -6.04 -22.80
CA LEU A 13 -8.38 -6.73 -21.52
C LEU A 13 -9.76 -6.53 -20.90
N ASP A 14 -10.21 -7.50 -20.11
CA ASP A 14 -11.45 -7.38 -19.35
C ASP A 14 -11.23 -6.53 -18.09
N ALA A 15 -12.14 -5.60 -17.82
CA ALA A 15 -11.96 -4.65 -16.70
C ALA A 15 -11.98 -5.33 -15.33
N GLU A 16 -12.66 -6.47 -15.17
CA GLU A 16 -12.78 -7.16 -13.90
C GLU A 16 -11.74 -8.28 -13.74
N SER A 17 -11.64 -9.19 -14.70
CA SER A 17 -10.71 -10.32 -14.60
C SER A 17 -9.25 -9.86 -14.72
N ASP A 18 -8.98 -8.90 -15.60
CA ASP A 18 -7.62 -8.41 -15.89
C ASP A 18 -7.30 -7.08 -15.17
N CYS A 19 -8.09 -6.71 -14.16
CA CYS A 19 -7.96 -5.45 -13.43
C CYS A 19 -6.53 -5.20 -12.91
N VAL A 20 -5.81 -6.25 -12.51
CA VAL A 20 -4.41 -6.18 -12.07
C VAL A 20 -3.49 -5.77 -13.23
N ARG A 21 -3.65 -6.38 -14.41
CA ARG A 21 -2.84 -6.05 -15.58
C ARG A 21 -3.11 -4.63 -16.06
N ILE A 22 -4.37 -4.20 -16.06
CA ILE A 22 -4.75 -2.83 -16.41
C ILE A 22 -4.11 -1.85 -15.41
N MET A 23 -4.18 -2.14 -14.10
CA MET A 23 -3.53 -1.31 -13.08
C MET A 23 -2.02 -1.23 -13.24
N GLN A 24 -1.34 -2.32 -13.58
CA GLN A 24 0.09 -2.33 -13.89
C GLN A 24 0.42 -1.39 -15.06
N ILE A 25 -0.34 -1.46 -16.16
CA ILE A 25 -0.13 -0.60 -17.32
C ILE A 25 -0.35 0.88 -16.95
N LEU A 26 -1.46 1.17 -16.27
CA LEU A 26 -1.78 2.53 -15.85
C LEU A 26 -0.72 3.12 -14.92
N ASN A 27 -0.24 2.35 -13.94
CA ASN A 27 0.66 2.83 -12.91
C ASN A 27 2.14 2.81 -13.30
N ALA A 28 2.58 1.89 -14.15
CA ALA A 28 4.00 1.77 -14.47
C ALA A 28 4.38 2.41 -15.82
N HIS A 29 3.43 2.51 -16.75
CA HIS A 29 3.69 2.98 -18.11
C HIS A 29 2.97 4.28 -18.45
N GLU A 30 1.64 4.31 -18.29
CA GLU A 30 0.83 5.43 -18.78
C GLU A 30 0.92 6.66 -17.86
N PHE A 31 0.86 6.46 -16.54
CA PHE A 31 0.69 7.53 -15.56
C PHE A 31 1.55 7.39 -14.29
N PRO A 32 2.82 6.94 -14.33
CA PRO A 32 3.54 6.62 -13.10
C PRO A 32 3.72 7.78 -12.12
N TRP A 33 4.00 8.97 -12.64
CA TRP A 33 4.11 10.16 -11.80
C TRP A 33 2.74 10.63 -11.28
N ASP A 34 1.71 10.58 -12.14
CA ASP A 34 0.37 11.06 -11.81
C ASP A 34 -0.32 10.15 -10.78
N MET A 35 -0.24 8.83 -10.98
CA MET A 35 -0.75 7.84 -10.03
C MET A 35 -0.04 7.95 -8.69
N GLY A 36 1.30 8.03 -8.68
CA GLY A 36 2.06 8.25 -7.45
C GLY A 36 1.63 9.51 -6.70
N ARG A 37 1.42 10.63 -7.42
CA ARG A 37 0.99 11.88 -6.80
C ARG A 37 -0.47 11.81 -6.30
N ALA A 38 -1.37 11.23 -7.09
CA ALA A 38 -2.77 11.08 -6.72
C ALA A 38 -2.95 10.17 -5.49
N LEU A 39 -2.22 9.05 -5.42
CA LEU A 39 -2.22 8.16 -4.26
C LEU A 39 -1.55 8.79 -3.04
N GLY A 40 -0.51 9.60 -3.23
CA GLY A 40 0.07 10.40 -2.16
C GLY A 40 -0.94 11.36 -1.55
N ILE A 41 -1.76 12.02 -2.38
CA ILE A 41 -2.86 12.87 -1.90
C ILE A 41 -3.96 12.03 -1.25
N ALA A 42 -4.32 10.87 -1.83
CA ALA A 42 -5.30 9.96 -1.25
C ALA A 42 -4.96 9.57 0.20
N LEU A 43 -3.68 9.27 0.46
CA LEU A 43 -3.18 9.01 1.81
C LEU A 43 -3.18 10.28 2.68
N TYR A 44 -2.73 11.41 2.14
CA TYR A 44 -2.66 12.67 2.87
C TYR A 44 -4.04 13.12 3.41
N ARG A 45 -5.11 12.86 2.65
CA ARG A 45 -6.49 13.15 3.07
C ARG A 45 -6.89 12.45 4.36
N THR A 46 -6.37 11.24 4.58
CA THR A 46 -6.69 10.45 5.78
C THR A 46 -6.24 11.12 7.06
N TYR A 47 -5.24 12.01 7.01
CA TYR A 47 -4.74 12.71 8.19
C TYR A 47 -5.77 13.71 8.74
N ALA A 48 -6.72 14.15 7.90
CA ALA A 48 -7.79 15.07 8.28
C ALA A 48 -8.98 14.38 8.96
N VAL A 49 -9.00 13.04 8.99
CA VAL A 49 -10.00 12.26 9.74
C VAL A 49 -9.50 12.04 11.16
N PRO A 50 -10.18 12.52 12.22
CA PRO A 50 -9.66 12.47 13.59
C PRO A 50 -9.23 11.09 14.08
N SER A 51 -10.03 10.04 13.83
CA SER A 51 -9.71 8.66 14.23
C SER A 51 -8.38 8.17 13.61
N ILE A 52 -8.13 8.55 12.35
CA ILE A 52 -6.94 8.15 11.60
C ILE A 52 -5.75 9.07 11.93
N GLY A 53 -5.92 10.39 11.80
CA GLY A 53 -4.85 11.37 12.02
C GLY A 53 -4.24 11.28 13.43
N GLU A 54 -5.08 11.11 14.46
CA GLU A 54 -4.61 10.97 15.84
C GLU A 54 -3.92 9.62 16.07
N LEU A 55 -4.40 8.54 15.45
CA LEU A 55 -3.70 7.27 15.49
C LEU A 55 -2.31 7.39 14.86
N LEU A 56 -2.22 7.96 13.65
CA LEU A 56 -0.95 8.14 12.94
C LEU A 56 0.03 9.01 13.74
N GLY A 57 -0.44 10.11 14.34
CA GLY A 57 0.37 10.98 15.20
C GLY A 57 0.95 10.23 16.41
N ARG A 58 0.13 9.43 17.09
CA ARG A 58 0.56 8.66 18.26
C ARG A 58 1.55 7.54 17.96
N THR A 59 1.54 6.97 16.74
CA THR A 59 2.54 5.95 16.38
C THR A 59 3.97 6.48 16.32
N ASN A 60 4.15 7.79 16.17
CA ASN A 60 5.43 8.46 15.90
C ASN A 60 6.17 8.01 14.62
N GLU A 61 5.60 7.09 13.84
CA GLU A 61 6.20 6.59 12.60
C GLU A 61 6.17 7.65 11.49
N PHE A 62 5.17 8.53 11.51
CA PHE A 62 4.98 9.61 10.53
C PHE A 62 5.66 10.92 10.92
N THR A 63 6.12 11.06 12.16
CA THR A 63 6.78 12.27 12.69
C THR A 63 8.26 12.02 12.99
N GLY A 64 8.61 10.85 13.54
CA GLY A 64 9.99 10.47 13.88
C GLY A 64 10.71 9.67 12.79
N SER A 65 9.98 8.90 11.97
CA SER A 65 10.54 8.03 10.92
C SER A 65 9.91 8.27 9.54
N THR A 66 9.55 9.54 9.25
CA THR A 66 8.70 9.91 8.11
C THR A 66 9.20 9.40 6.76
N GLN A 67 10.51 9.53 6.46
CA GLN A 67 11.09 9.00 5.20
C GLN A 67 10.90 7.49 5.09
N LYS A 68 11.25 6.75 6.14
CA LYS A 68 11.12 5.28 6.15
C LYS A 68 9.65 4.88 6.02
N ARG A 69 8.74 5.55 6.72
CA ARG A 69 7.31 5.26 6.66
C ARG A 69 6.71 5.54 5.29
N TYR A 70 7.16 6.61 4.62
CA TYR A 70 6.81 6.91 3.23
C TYR A 70 7.31 5.81 2.29
N ASP A 71 8.59 5.42 2.40
CA ASP A 71 9.20 4.39 1.58
C ASP A 71 8.50 3.04 1.74
N ASP A 72 8.24 2.63 2.99
CA ASP A 72 7.54 1.39 3.32
C ASP A 72 6.15 1.34 2.70
N THR A 73 5.40 2.44 2.79
CA THR A 73 4.06 2.53 2.20
C THR A 73 4.14 2.37 0.68
N ALA A 74 5.04 3.11 0.03
CA ALA A 74 5.20 3.07 -1.41
C ALA A 74 5.58 1.66 -1.89
N LEU A 75 6.53 1.00 -1.21
CA LEU A 75 7.01 -0.32 -1.60
C LEU A 75 5.97 -1.41 -1.35
N ILE A 76 5.27 -1.42 -0.21
CA ILE A 76 4.21 -2.39 0.08
C ILE A 76 3.09 -2.29 -0.96
N LEU A 77 2.57 -1.08 -1.20
CA LEU A 77 1.49 -0.86 -2.18
C LEU A 77 1.93 -1.23 -3.60
N ASN A 78 3.15 -0.86 -3.98
CA ASN A 78 3.66 -1.14 -5.32
C ASN A 78 3.93 -2.64 -5.54
N ASN A 79 4.32 -3.41 -4.51
CA ASN A 79 4.48 -4.86 -4.64
C ASN A 79 3.14 -5.55 -4.96
N MET A 80 2.05 -5.19 -4.27
CA MET A 80 0.72 -5.70 -4.59
C MET A 80 0.32 -5.37 -6.03
N MET A 81 0.60 -4.15 -6.47
CA MET A 81 0.26 -3.71 -7.83
C MET A 81 1.11 -4.39 -8.90
N ARG A 82 2.43 -4.51 -8.66
CA ARG A 82 3.39 -5.10 -9.61
C ARG A 82 3.22 -6.60 -9.74
N TYR A 83 2.93 -7.30 -8.66
CA TYR A 83 2.92 -8.77 -8.62
C TYR A 83 1.52 -9.39 -8.46
N GLY A 84 0.48 -8.58 -8.24
CA GLY A 84 -0.88 -9.07 -8.05
C GLY A 84 -1.12 -9.69 -6.67
N PHE A 85 -2.16 -10.50 -6.55
CA PHE A 85 -2.62 -11.09 -5.28
C PHE A 85 -2.41 -12.61 -5.17
N GLU A 86 -1.92 -13.23 -6.24
CA GLU A 86 -1.58 -14.66 -6.28
C GLU A 86 -0.34 -14.97 -5.41
N PRO A 87 -0.09 -16.25 -5.05
CA PRO A 87 1.08 -16.64 -4.27
C PRO A 87 2.39 -16.01 -4.78
N GLY A 88 3.10 -15.32 -3.89
CA GLY A 88 4.36 -14.63 -4.20
C GLY A 88 4.41 -13.23 -3.58
N ARG A 89 5.33 -12.40 -4.08
CA ARG A 89 5.69 -11.10 -3.50
C ARG A 89 4.51 -10.16 -3.27
N GLY A 90 3.53 -10.15 -4.16
CA GLY A 90 2.35 -9.30 -4.03
C GLY A 90 1.43 -9.73 -2.88
N ARG A 91 1.20 -11.04 -2.74
CA ARG A 91 0.47 -11.60 -1.58
C ARG A 91 1.24 -11.43 -0.28
N ASP A 92 2.57 -11.52 -0.29
CA ASP A 92 3.40 -11.28 0.89
C ASP A 92 3.30 -9.83 1.35
N ALA A 93 3.28 -8.86 0.41
CA ALA A 93 3.04 -7.46 0.69
C ALA A 93 1.66 -7.21 1.32
N LEU A 94 0.62 -7.82 0.75
CA LEU A 94 -0.74 -7.76 1.28
C LEU A 94 -0.82 -8.34 2.71
N ARG A 95 -0.21 -9.49 2.94
CA ARG A 95 -0.12 -10.10 4.27
C ARG A 95 0.57 -9.17 5.26
N ARG A 96 1.68 -8.54 4.84
CA ARG A 96 2.43 -7.60 5.68
C ARG A 96 1.60 -6.38 6.04
N MET A 97 0.90 -5.79 5.06
CA MET A 97 -0.01 -4.68 5.29
C MET A 97 -1.13 -5.07 6.27
N ASN A 98 -1.75 -6.24 6.08
CA ASN A 98 -2.80 -6.72 6.98
C ASN A 98 -2.28 -6.95 8.40
N GLN A 99 -1.06 -7.46 8.56
CA GLN A 99 -0.44 -7.61 9.88
C GLN A 99 -0.26 -6.26 10.58
N MET A 100 0.26 -5.25 9.88
CA MET A 100 0.44 -3.90 10.43
C MET A 100 -0.89 -3.27 10.84
N HIS A 101 -1.92 -3.37 9.99
CA HIS A 101 -3.20 -2.76 10.28
C HIS A 101 -3.96 -3.48 11.42
N ARG A 102 -3.84 -4.81 11.55
CA ARG A 102 -4.48 -5.58 12.64
C ARG A 102 -3.91 -5.27 14.03
N SER A 103 -2.75 -4.64 14.11
CA SER A 103 -2.18 -4.20 15.38
C SER A 103 -2.91 -3.00 16.00
N TYR A 104 -3.89 -2.44 15.29
CA TYR A 104 -4.67 -1.29 15.73
C TYR A 104 -6.17 -1.56 15.57
N ASP A 105 -6.98 -0.94 16.41
CA ASP A 105 -8.44 -0.99 16.33
C ASP A 105 -8.94 0.04 15.29
N ILE A 106 -8.90 -0.34 14.01
CA ILE A 106 -9.34 0.49 12.88
C ILE A 106 -10.76 0.09 12.52
N SER A 107 -11.67 1.07 12.51
CA SER A 107 -13.07 0.84 12.18
C SER A 107 -13.25 0.40 10.72
N ASN A 108 -14.32 -0.36 10.44
CA ASN A 108 -14.65 -0.73 9.06
C ASN A 108 -14.98 0.51 8.20
N ASP A 109 -15.55 1.55 8.79
CA ASP A 109 -15.88 2.79 8.06
C ASP A 109 -14.62 3.56 7.68
N ASP A 110 -13.61 3.63 8.56
CA ASP A 110 -12.29 4.18 8.22
C ASP A 110 -11.63 3.37 7.09
N TYR A 111 -11.69 2.03 7.13
CA TYR A 111 -11.20 1.20 6.03
C TYR A 111 -11.91 1.48 4.70
N ARG A 112 -13.25 1.57 4.71
CA ARG A 112 -14.03 1.87 3.50
C ARG A 112 -13.73 3.26 2.97
N TYR A 113 -13.60 4.25 3.85
CA TYR A 113 -13.21 5.61 3.49
C TYR A 113 -11.83 5.62 2.83
N VAL A 114 -10.82 5.05 3.49
CA VAL A 114 -9.44 5.00 2.96
C VAL A 114 -9.43 4.28 1.62
N LEU A 115 -10.10 3.13 1.48
CA LEU A 115 -10.19 2.43 0.20
C LEU A 115 -10.84 3.29 -0.90
N SER A 116 -11.83 4.10 -0.53
CA SER A 116 -12.49 5.03 -1.46
C SER A 116 -11.52 6.10 -1.96
N THR A 117 -10.63 6.62 -1.12
CA THR A 117 -9.64 7.62 -1.57
C THR A 117 -8.71 7.04 -2.64
N PHE A 118 -8.31 5.78 -2.51
CA PHE A 118 -7.48 5.06 -3.50
C PHE A 118 -8.18 4.86 -4.86
N VAL A 119 -9.50 4.66 -4.87
CA VAL A 119 -10.30 4.55 -6.11
C VAL A 119 -10.51 5.93 -6.75
N VAL A 120 -10.89 6.91 -5.94
CA VAL A 120 -11.44 8.18 -6.42
C VAL A 120 -10.36 9.17 -6.81
N MET A 121 -9.29 9.29 -6.02
CA MET A 121 -8.28 10.32 -6.23
C MET A 121 -7.51 10.20 -7.55
N PRO A 122 -7.11 9.00 -8.03
CA PRO A 122 -6.54 8.85 -9.37
C PRO A 122 -7.44 9.40 -10.48
N VAL A 123 -8.75 9.12 -10.40
CA VAL A 123 -9.72 9.58 -11.40
C VAL A 123 -9.91 11.09 -11.29
N ARG A 124 -10.03 11.67 -10.09
CA ARG A 124 -10.08 13.12 -9.89
C ARG A 124 -8.86 13.83 -10.45
N TRP A 125 -7.68 13.30 -10.13
CA TRP A 125 -6.41 13.85 -10.59
C TRP A 125 -6.33 13.90 -12.11
N LEU A 126 -6.61 12.77 -12.77
CA LEU A 126 -6.44 12.63 -14.21
C LEU A 126 -7.57 13.28 -15.01
N ASN A 127 -8.83 13.10 -14.58
CA ASN A 127 -10.01 13.51 -15.34
C ASN A 127 -10.59 14.84 -14.87
N ASP A 128 -10.92 14.97 -13.58
CA ASP A 128 -11.64 16.14 -13.07
C ASP A 128 -10.73 17.39 -13.05
N TYR A 129 -9.48 17.21 -12.61
CA TYR A 129 -8.48 18.29 -12.61
C TYR A 129 -7.74 18.41 -13.95
N GLY A 130 -7.75 17.35 -14.77
CA GLY A 130 -7.10 17.34 -16.08
C GLY A 130 -5.58 17.35 -16.01
N TYR A 131 -4.99 16.74 -14.96
CA TYR A 131 -3.54 16.65 -14.79
C TYR A 131 -2.91 15.46 -15.51
N GLY A 132 -3.75 14.54 -16.03
CA GLY A 132 -3.31 13.47 -16.92
C GLY A 132 -3.04 13.97 -18.33
N TRP A 133 -2.01 13.42 -18.97
CA TRP A 133 -1.72 13.71 -20.40
C TRP A 133 -2.85 13.25 -21.34
N ARG A 134 -3.68 12.32 -20.87
CA ARG A 134 -4.99 11.95 -21.40
C ARG A 134 -5.93 11.64 -20.24
N ARG A 135 -7.23 11.61 -20.52
CA ARG A 135 -8.26 11.13 -19.59
C ARG A 135 -8.24 9.60 -19.52
N LEU A 136 -8.61 9.08 -18.36
CA LEU A 136 -9.05 7.69 -18.20
C LEU A 136 -10.41 7.52 -18.86
N SER A 137 -10.58 6.39 -19.54
CA SER A 137 -11.86 5.90 -20.05
C SER A 137 -12.69 5.25 -18.94
N ASP A 138 -13.99 5.08 -19.16
CA ASP A 138 -14.87 4.39 -18.21
C ASP A 138 -14.43 2.93 -17.98
N HIS A 139 -13.87 2.28 -19.00
CA HIS A 139 -13.27 0.94 -18.90
C HIS A 139 -12.09 0.90 -17.92
N GLU A 140 -11.21 1.90 -17.99
CA GLU A 140 -10.06 2.04 -17.07
C GLU A 140 -10.51 2.39 -15.64
N ILE A 141 -11.53 3.23 -15.50
CA ILE A 141 -12.13 3.58 -14.20
C ILE A 141 -12.77 2.34 -13.56
N SER A 142 -13.48 1.54 -14.36
CA SER A 142 -14.02 0.25 -13.93
C SER A 142 -12.91 -0.68 -13.44
N ALA A 143 -11.81 -0.81 -14.19
CA ALA A 143 -10.68 -1.65 -13.80
C ALA A 143 -10.00 -1.20 -12.50
N ILE A 144 -9.81 0.11 -12.29
CA ILE A 144 -9.34 0.68 -11.02
C ILE A 144 -10.29 0.27 -9.88
N THR A 145 -11.59 0.40 -10.11
CA THR A 145 -12.64 0.05 -9.14
C THR A 145 -12.59 -1.43 -8.79
N HIS A 146 -12.54 -2.34 -9.77
CA HIS A 146 -12.43 -3.78 -9.54
C HIS A 146 -11.13 -4.18 -8.83
N TYR A 147 -10.00 -3.54 -9.16
CA TYR A 147 -8.74 -3.79 -8.48
C TYR A 147 -8.82 -3.47 -6.98
N TYR A 148 -9.32 -2.29 -6.62
CA TYR A 148 -9.43 -1.92 -5.20
C TYR A 148 -10.56 -2.65 -4.49
N ARG A 149 -11.66 -3.03 -5.16
CA ARG A 149 -12.64 -3.97 -4.60
C ARG A 149 -12.00 -5.30 -4.26
N LYS A 150 -11.17 -5.84 -5.17
CA LYS A 150 -10.42 -7.09 -4.95
C LYS A 150 -9.45 -6.96 -3.77
N LEU A 151 -8.68 -5.87 -3.70
CA LEU A 151 -7.81 -5.58 -2.56
C LEU A 151 -8.61 -5.51 -1.25
N GLY A 152 -9.69 -4.74 -1.21
CA GLY A 152 -10.50 -4.56 0.00
C GLY A 152 -11.10 -5.88 0.51
N LYS A 153 -11.51 -6.78 -0.40
CA LYS A 153 -11.96 -8.13 -0.03
C LYS A 153 -10.85 -8.92 0.67
N TYR A 154 -9.62 -8.88 0.15
CA TYR A 154 -8.48 -9.54 0.81
C TYR A 154 -8.06 -8.89 2.14
N MET A 155 -8.41 -7.62 2.35
CA MET A 155 -8.24 -6.94 3.63
C MET A 155 -9.36 -7.26 4.64
N GLY A 156 -10.44 -7.93 4.20
CA GLY A 156 -11.60 -8.22 5.05
C GLY A 156 -12.55 -7.04 5.26
N ILE A 157 -12.48 -6.02 4.40
CA ILE A 157 -13.35 -4.84 4.47
C ILE A 157 -14.77 -5.24 4.05
N LYS A 158 -15.76 -4.85 4.87
CA LYS A 158 -17.17 -5.14 4.64
C LYS A 158 -17.85 -4.01 3.85
N ASP A 159 -18.93 -4.33 3.16
CA ASP A 159 -19.82 -3.36 2.49
C ASP A 159 -19.09 -2.44 1.49
N ILE A 160 -18.14 -3.00 0.75
CA ILE A 160 -17.35 -2.27 -0.25
C ILE A 160 -18.28 -1.80 -1.39
N PRO A 161 -18.30 -0.49 -1.73
CA PRO A 161 -19.07 0.04 -2.85
C PRO A 161 -18.81 -0.68 -4.18
N GLU A 162 -19.86 -0.90 -4.97
CA GLU A 162 -19.76 -1.68 -6.21
C GLU A 162 -19.29 -0.89 -7.43
N THR A 163 -19.61 0.39 -7.48
CA THR A 163 -19.29 1.27 -8.61
C THR A 163 -18.42 2.45 -8.18
N TYR A 164 -17.74 3.05 -9.15
CA TYR A 164 -16.94 4.25 -8.95
C TYR A 164 -17.76 5.40 -8.33
N GLU A 165 -19.00 5.59 -8.78
CA GLU A 165 -19.90 6.65 -8.29
C GLU A 165 -20.21 6.45 -6.82
N ARG A 166 -20.44 5.21 -6.38
CA ARG A 166 -20.68 4.90 -4.97
C ARG A 166 -19.44 5.09 -4.10
N PHE A 167 -18.24 4.78 -4.62
CA PHE A 167 -16.99 5.14 -3.95
C PHE A 167 -16.82 6.65 -3.83
N ARG A 168 -17.14 7.41 -4.88
CA ARG A 168 -17.06 8.87 -4.90
C ARG A 168 -18.05 9.51 -3.92
N GLU A 169 -19.30 9.06 -3.92
CA GLU A 169 -20.33 9.50 -2.97
C GLU A 169 -19.92 9.20 -1.52
N LEU A 170 -19.41 8.00 -1.26
CA LEU A 170 -18.94 7.61 0.07
C LEU A 170 -17.77 8.51 0.51
N MET A 171 -16.75 8.69 -0.33
CA MET A 171 -15.64 9.56 -0.03
C MET A 171 -16.12 11.00 0.27
N ASP A 172 -16.94 11.58 -0.61
CA ASP A 172 -17.37 12.97 -0.47
C ASP A 172 -18.26 13.20 0.76
N SER A 173 -19.14 12.26 1.08
CA SER A 173 -19.98 12.34 2.28
C SER A 173 -19.17 12.16 3.56
N TYR A 174 -18.30 11.15 3.60
CA TYR A 174 -17.43 10.89 4.76
C TYR A 174 -16.55 12.10 5.08
N GLU A 175 -15.97 12.74 4.07
CA GLU A 175 -15.08 13.89 4.30
C GLU A 175 -15.84 15.11 4.80
N ARG A 176 -17.04 15.38 4.26
CA ARG A 176 -17.89 16.47 4.78
C ARG A 176 -18.31 16.26 6.23
N GLU A 177 -18.49 15.01 6.65
CA GLU A 177 -18.94 14.67 7.99
C GLU A 177 -17.79 14.60 9.00
N HIS A 178 -16.64 14.05 8.59
CA HIS A 178 -15.58 13.67 9.52
C HIS A 178 -14.33 14.54 9.47
N PHE A 179 -14.09 15.34 8.42
CA PHE A 179 -12.88 16.17 8.38
C PHE A 179 -12.88 17.19 9.51
N ALA A 180 -11.85 17.12 10.35
CA ALA A 180 -11.68 18.02 11.47
C ALA A 180 -10.22 18.10 11.91
N TYR A 181 -9.91 19.17 12.65
CA TYR A 181 -8.59 19.38 13.21
C TYR A 181 -8.30 18.38 14.34
N THR A 182 -7.10 17.80 14.31
CA THR A 182 -6.46 17.12 15.45
C THR A 182 -4.99 17.52 15.53
N GLU A 183 -4.40 17.46 16.72
CA GLU A 183 -2.97 17.72 16.89
C GLU A 183 -2.14 16.64 16.17
N GLY A 184 -2.50 15.36 16.31
CA GLY A 184 -1.82 14.26 15.63
C GLY A 184 -1.91 14.37 14.10
N GLY A 185 -3.10 14.63 13.56
CA GLY A 185 -3.31 14.81 12.11
C GLY A 185 -2.51 15.99 11.56
N ARG A 186 -2.47 17.12 12.29
CA ARG A 186 -1.66 18.28 11.90
C ARG A 186 -0.16 17.98 11.91
N ALA A 187 0.35 17.32 12.95
CA ALA A 187 1.77 16.97 13.06
C ALA A 187 2.22 16.03 11.94
N VAL A 188 1.40 15.04 11.59
CA VAL A 188 1.63 14.12 10.47
C VAL A 188 1.63 14.85 9.13
N SER A 189 0.69 15.78 8.96
CA SER A 189 0.58 16.63 7.77
C SER A 189 1.83 17.49 7.58
N ASP A 190 2.30 18.17 8.63
CA ASP A 190 3.51 19.00 8.59
C ASP A 190 4.76 18.18 8.26
N SER A 191 4.95 17.04 8.95
CA SER A 191 6.07 16.14 8.71
C SER A 191 6.08 15.60 7.28
N THR A 192 4.91 15.29 6.73
CA THR A 192 4.77 14.81 5.35
C THR A 192 5.13 15.92 4.34
N LEU A 193 4.69 17.16 4.56
CA LEU A 193 5.06 18.29 3.70
C LEU A 193 6.56 18.56 3.74
N ASP A 194 7.17 18.50 4.93
CA ASP A 194 8.61 18.69 5.13
C ASP A 194 9.41 17.63 4.39
N LEU A 195 9.00 16.35 4.49
CA LEU A 195 9.59 15.26 3.72
C LEU A 195 9.49 15.53 2.22
N MET A 196 8.30 15.87 1.70
CA MET A 196 8.13 16.13 0.26
C MET A 196 9.00 17.29 -0.23
N VAL A 197 9.20 18.32 0.59
CA VAL A 197 10.07 19.45 0.27
C VAL A 197 11.55 19.04 0.24
N SER A 198 11.96 18.09 1.08
CA SER A 198 13.32 17.53 1.11
C SER A 198 13.73 16.77 -0.17
N PHE A 199 12.78 16.50 -1.07
CA PHE A 199 13.05 15.88 -2.37
C PHE A 199 13.61 16.86 -3.39
N TYR A 200 13.60 18.16 -3.07
CA TYR A 200 14.10 19.22 -3.93
C TYR A 200 15.38 19.85 -3.36
N PRO A 201 16.26 20.39 -4.20
CA PRO A 201 17.41 21.18 -3.73
C PRO A 201 16.97 22.35 -2.83
N GLU A 202 17.77 22.68 -1.82
CA GLU A 202 17.45 23.71 -0.82
C GLU A 202 16.99 25.04 -1.43
N ARG A 203 17.62 25.45 -2.54
CA ARG A 203 17.32 26.71 -3.26
C ARG A 203 15.89 26.81 -3.77
N VAL A 204 15.20 25.69 -4.00
CA VAL A 204 13.82 25.65 -4.51
C VAL A 204 12.82 25.09 -3.51
N SER A 205 13.27 24.69 -2.31
CA SER A 205 12.45 24.08 -1.26
C SER A 205 11.25 24.94 -0.85
N GLY A 206 11.45 26.25 -0.68
CA GLY A 206 10.37 27.19 -0.35
C GLY A 206 9.31 27.30 -1.44
N LEU A 207 9.71 27.20 -2.71
CA LEU A 207 8.79 27.17 -3.84
C LEU A 207 8.01 25.84 -3.89
N ALA A 208 8.71 24.73 -3.64
CA ALA A 208 8.10 23.40 -3.55
C ALA A 208 7.06 23.33 -2.42
N ARG A 209 7.32 23.94 -1.26
CA ARG A 209 6.33 24.03 -0.17
C ARG A 209 5.09 24.78 -0.62
N LYS A 210 5.26 25.99 -1.16
CA LYS A 210 4.13 26.79 -1.67
C LYS A 210 3.33 26.04 -2.74
N PHE A 211 4.00 25.32 -3.63
CA PHE A 211 3.36 24.51 -4.65
C PHE A 211 2.58 23.33 -4.07
N SER A 212 3.14 22.61 -3.09
CA SER A 212 2.44 21.53 -2.38
C SER A 212 1.18 22.05 -1.69
N MET A 213 1.28 23.17 -0.97
CA MET A 213 0.12 23.84 -0.35
C MET A 213 -0.95 24.24 -1.38
N ALA A 214 -0.55 24.70 -2.56
CA ALA A 214 -1.48 25.12 -3.61
C ALA A 214 -2.33 23.98 -4.18
N ILE A 215 -1.82 22.75 -4.12
CA ILE A 215 -2.48 21.54 -4.64
C ILE A 215 -3.43 20.93 -3.62
N LEU A 216 -3.23 21.17 -2.32
CA LEU A 216 -4.19 20.77 -1.30
C LEU A 216 -5.49 21.55 -1.52
N ASP A 217 -6.62 20.86 -1.65
CA ASP A 217 -7.91 21.53 -1.74
C ASP A 217 -8.28 22.22 -0.41
N GLU A 218 -9.32 23.05 -0.49
CA GLU A 218 -9.72 23.91 0.63
C GLU A 218 -10.09 23.11 1.88
N SER A 219 -10.71 21.94 1.75
CA SER A 219 -11.11 21.12 2.90
C SER A 219 -9.91 20.67 3.74
N LEU A 220 -8.78 20.37 3.10
CA LEU A 220 -7.54 20.01 3.80
C LEU A 220 -6.87 21.25 4.42
N ILE A 221 -6.86 22.37 3.70
CA ILE A 221 -6.32 23.63 4.23
C ILE A 221 -7.08 24.04 5.51
N GLU A 222 -8.41 23.97 5.48
CA GLU A 222 -9.28 24.27 6.61
C GLU A 222 -9.10 23.25 7.75
N ALA A 223 -9.18 21.95 7.46
CA ALA A 223 -9.08 20.89 8.48
C ALA A 223 -7.75 20.96 9.24
N PHE A 224 -6.64 21.20 8.54
CA PHE A 224 -5.34 21.34 9.18
C PHE A 224 -5.08 22.74 9.72
N ARG A 225 -5.93 23.74 9.47
CA ARG A 225 -5.71 25.14 9.84
C ARG A 225 -4.40 25.70 9.25
N TYR A 226 -4.18 25.45 7.97
CA TYR A 226 -3.09 26.08 7.23
C TYR A 226 -3.47 27.50 6.80
N ASP A 227 -2.46 28.35 6.62
CA ASP A 227 -2.66 29.61 5.91
C ASP A 227 -3.01 29.31 4.45
N PRO A 228 -4.14 29.82 3.93
CA PRO A 228 -4.58 29.51 2.59
C PRO A 228 -3.61 30.11 1.56
N PRO A 229 -3.17 29.33 0.55
CA PRO A 229 -2.36 29.86 -0.53
C PRO A 229 -3.20 30.83 -1.37
N SER A 230 -2.57 31.87 -1.91
CA SER A 230 -3.28 32.88 -2.70
C SER A 230 -3.95 32.25 -3.93
N ARG A 231 -5.10 32.81 -4.34
CA ARG A 231 -5.84 32.34 -5.52
C ARG A 231 -4.98 32.34 -6.79
N ALA A 232 -4.13 33.36 -6.95
CA ALA A 232 -3.20 33.45 -8.07
C ALA A 232 -2.20 32.30 -8.05
N TRP A 233 -1.69 31.93 -6.87
CA TRP A 233 -0.74 30.83 -6.73
C TRP A 233 -1.39 29.46 -6.98
N ARG A 234 -2.60 29.22 -6.47
CA ARG A 234 -3.41 28.03 -6.81
C ARG A 234 -3.62 27.90 -8.32
N ARG A 235 -3.98 29.00 -8.99
CA ARG A 235 -4.18 29.02 -10.43
C ARG A 235 -2.88 28.75 -11.21
N ALA A 236 -1.76 29.30 -10.75
CA ALA A 236 -0.46 29.04 -11.36
C ALA A 236 -0.06 27.56 -11.25
N ALA A 237 -0.26 26.94 -10.08
CA ALA A 237 0.00 25.52 -9.87
C ALA A 237 -0.88 24.63 -10.76
N ASP A 238 -2.18 24.93 -10.85
CA ASP A 238 -3.13 24.24 -11.73
C ASP A 238 -2.70 24.30 -13.21
N ILE A 239 -2.33 25.50 -13.69
CA ILE A 239 -1.83 25.68 -15.06
C ILE A 239 -0.53 24.91 -15.27
N ALA A 240 0.41 24.94 -14.31
CA ALA A 240 1.69 24.23 -14.43
C ALA A 240 1.49 22.71 -14.58
N LEU A 241 0.55 22.12 -13.83
CA LEU A 241 0.23 20.69 -13.93
C LEU A 241 -0.42 20.33 -15.28
N LYS A 242 -1.32 21.20 -15.80
CA LYS A 242 -1.92 21.02 -17.13
C LYS A 242 -0.90 21.19 -18.26
N LEU A 243 0.04 22.13 -18.12
CA LEU A 243 1.13 22.29 -19.07
C LEU A 243 2.04 21.06 -19.07
N ARG A 244 2.42 20.54 -17.89
CA ARG A 244 3.14 19.26 -17.76
C ARG A 244 2.40 18.15 -18.50
N ALA A 245 1.09 18.00 -18.30
CA ALA A 245 0.29 17.01 -18.99
C ALA A 245 0.38 17.14 -20.52
N GLY A 246 0.30 18.37 -21.04
CA GLY A 246 0.45 18.67 -22.47
C GLY A 246 1.85 18.38 -23.04
N VAL A 247 2.90 18.53 -22.22
CA VAL A 247 4.27 18.13 -22.58
C VAL A 247 4.39 16.61 -22.61
N VAL A 248 3.93 15.91 -21.55
CA VAL A 248 3.98 14.45 -21.46
C VAL A 248 3.23 13.79 -22.62
N ARG A 249 2.11 14.37 -23.08
CA ARG A 249 1.35 13.89 -24.25
C ARG A 249 2.19 13.82 -25.53
N ARG A 250 3.18 14.72 -25.68
CA ARG A 250 4.07 14.80 -26.85
C ARG A 250 5.35 13.99 -26.71
N MET A 251 5.67 13.52 -25.51
CA MET A 251 6.84 12.66 -25.27
C MET A 251 6.62 11.26 -25.86
N LYS A 252 7.72 10.52 -26.06
CA LYS A 252 7.63 9.09 -26.39
C LYS A 252 6.98 8.32 -25.24
N PRO A 253 6.17 7.29 -25.54
CA PRO A 253 5.65 6.38 -24.52
C PRO A 253 6.77 5.75 -23.70
N ARG A 254 6.45 5.45 -22.43
CA ARG A 254 7.36 4.74 -21.53
C ARG A 254 7.32 3.24 -21.84
N GLU A 255 8.35 2.74 -22.51
CA GLU A 255 8.46 1.30 -22.83
C GLU A 255 8.85 0.49 -21.58
N GLU A 256 9.80 0.99 -20.79
CA GLU A 256 10.21 0.35 -19.53
C GLU A 256 9.35 0.80 -18.33
N PRO A 257 8.76 -0.14 -17.56
CA PRO A 257 7.90 0.19 -16.44
C PRO A 257 8.66 0.94 -15.34
N LEU A 258 8.04 1.97 -14.75
CA LEU A 258 8.56 2.62 -13.55
C LEU A 258 7.83 2.09 -12.31
N TRP A 259 8.57 1.37 -11.47
CA TRP A 259 8.11 0.86 -10.18
C TRP A 259 8.65 1.69 -9.02
N ALA A 260 8.12 1.50 -7.81
CA ALA A 260 8.49 2.31 -6.65
C ALA A 260 9.97 2.18 -6.27
N ASP A 261 10.55 0.99 -6.41
CA ASP A 261 11.98 0.72 -6.19
C ASP A 261 12.90 1.46 -7.17
N GLY A 262 12.39 1.90 -8.32
CA GLY A 262 13.09 2.78 -9.27
C GLY A 262 12.92 4.27 -9.00
N ASN A 263 12.19 4.68 -7.95
CA ASN A 263 11.98 6.08 -7.62
C ASN A 263 13.13 6.61 -6.74
N PRO A 264 13.86 7.67 -7.16
CA PRO A 264 14.98 8.21 -6.40
C PRO A 264 14.61 8.83 -5.04
N ASN A 265 13.31 9.02 -4.77
CA ASN A 265 12.82 9.47 -3.48
C ASN A 265 12.63 8.33 -2.47
N ILE A 266 12.77 7.06 -2.88
CA ILE A 266 12.93 5.92 -1.97
C ILE A 266 14.41 5.88 -1.56
N ARG A 267 14.69 6.24 -0.31
CA ARG A 267 16.04 6.48 0.21
C ARG A 267 16.44 5.53 1.34
N SER A 268 15.48 4.88 1.99
CA SER A 268 15.70 4.00 3.14
C SER A 268 16.30 2.64 2.77
N TYR A 269 16.29 2.25 1.50
CA TYR A 269 16.66 0.91 1.04
C TYR A 269 17.69 0.90 -0.09
N PRO A 270 18.89 1.49 0.08
CA PRO A 270 19.90 1.57 -0.98
C PRO A 270 20.44 0.22 -1.44
N GLN A 271 20.32 -0.82 -0.60
CA GLN A 271 20.76 -2.20 -0.89
C GLN A 271 19.59 -3.14 -1.22
N GLY A 272 18.41 -2.59 -1.49
CA GLY A 272 17.17 -3.34 -1.63
C GLY A 272 16.45 -3.57 -0.30
N TYR A 273 15.32 -4.27 -0.38
CA TYR A 273 14.40 -4.50 0.74
C TYR A 273 13.79 -5.91 0.65
N ASP A 274 13.39 -6.44 1.80
CA ASP A 274 12.51 -7.60 1.89
C ASP A 274 11.12 -7.13 2.33
N VAL A 275 10.10 -7.43 1.52
CA VAL A 275 8.72 -7.01 1.78
C VAL A 275 8.19 -7.52 3.13
N ASN A 276 8.69 -8.65 3.63
CA ASN A 276 8.28 -9.20 4.92
C ASN A 276 8.89 -8.44 6.11
N ARG A 277 9.93 -7.62 5.88
CA ARG A 277 10.71 -6.93 6.90
C ARG A 277 10.53 -5.40 6.89
N ILE A 278 9.71 -4.85 5.99
CA ILE A 278 9.39 -3.43 5.93
C ILE A 278 8.06 -3.10 6.63
N GLY A 279 7.80 -1.82 6.89
CA GLY A 279 6.62 -1.36 7.62
C GLY A 279 6.86 -1.24 9.12
N THR A 280 5.77 -1.27 9.89
CA THR A 280 5.77 -1.03 11.35
C THR A 280 5.62 -2.32 12.12
N PHE A 281 6.27 -2.44 13.27
CA PHE A 281 6.22 -3.64 14.11
C PHE A 281 5.71 -3.27 15.51
N PRO A 282 4.40 -3.01 15.67
CA PRO A 282 3.84 -2.67 16.97
C PRO A 282 4.13 -3.80 17.95
N THR A 283 4.60 -3.45 19.15
CA THR A 283 5.00 -4.40 20.19
C THR A 283 3.82 -5.29 20.57
N GLY A 284 3.90 -6.58 20.23
CA GLY A 284 2.83 -7.55 20.48
C GLY A 284 3.03 -8.95 19.90
N CYS A 285 4.08 -9.21 19.10
CA CYS A 285 4.41 -10.58 18.69
C CYS A 285 5.94 -10.77 18.66
N PRO A 286 6.55 -11.44 19.64
CA PRO A 286 7.99 -11.64 19.75
C PRO A 286 8.48 -12.80 18.88
N VAL A 287 7.94 -12.96 17.67
CA VAL A 287 8.36 -14.05 16.78
C VAL A 287 8.81 -13.43 15.47
N ALA A 288 10.13 -13.38 15.29
CA ALA A 288 10.73 -13.29 13.98
C ALA A 288 10.28 -14.53 13.20
N HIS A 289 9.42 -14.36 12.19
CA HIS A 289 9.15 -15.41 11.22
C HIS A 289 10.30 -15.47 10.21
N ASP A 290 11.49 -15.78 10.70
CA ASP A 290 12.52 -16.46 9.91
C ASP A 290 12.24 -17.96 10.03
N VAL A 291 11.15 -18.40 9.43
CA VAL A 291 10.93 -19.82 9.16
C VAL A 291 11.08 -20.01 7.66
N ASP A 292 12.19 -20.66 7.32
CA ASP A 292 12.43 -21.29 6.03
C ASP A 292 11.16 -22.03 5.57
N PRO A 293 10.61 -21.73 4.38
CA PRO A 293 9.44 -22.44 3.87
C PRO A 293 9.70 -23.92 3.55
N VAL A 294 10.92 -24.44 3.76
CA VAL A 294 11.29 -25.85 3.51
C VAL A 294 12.09 -26.42 4.67
N GLY A 295 11.47 -26.64 5.83
CA GLY A 295 12.15 -27.32 6.93
C GLY A 295 11.27 -27.61 8.12
N HIS A 296 10.36 -28.59 8.01
CA HIS A 296 9.87 -29.39 9.14
C HIS A 296 9.33 -30.73 8.60
N GLU A 297 10.24 -31.66 8.33
CA GLU A 297 9.97 -33.06 8.65
C GLU A 297 9.97 -33.19 10.18
N GLU A 298 9.15 -34.10 10.68
CA GLU A 298 9.01 -34.48 12.09
C GLU A 298 8.23 -33.52 13.00
N LEU A 299 6.90 -33.51 12.87
CA LEU A 299 5.96 -33.32 13.98
C LEU A 299 4.64 -34.04 13.68
N TYR A 300 4.72 -35.37 13.47
CA TYR A 300 3.63 -36.30 13.78
C TYR A 300 4.23 -37.41 14.63
N GLY A 301 3.64 -37.59 15.81
CA GLY A 301 4.11 -38.50 16.84
C GLY A 301 4.23 -39.94 16.38
N THR A 302 5.18 -40.59 17.05
CA THR A 302 5.42 -42.03 17.13
C THR A 302 4.13 -42.83 17.26
N GLY A 303 3.76 -43.55 16.19
CA GLY A 303 2.91 -44.73 16.29
C GLY A 303 3.81 -45.94 16.56
N THR A 304 3.93 -46.32 17.83
CA THR A 304 4.50 -47.61 18.25
C THR A 304 3.69 -48.75 17.64
N ARG A 305 4.31 -49.53 16.75
CA ARG A 305 3.93 -50.91 16.47
C ARG A 305 4.77 -51.80 17.38
N GLU A 306 4.06 -52.65 18.11
CA GLU A 306 4.55 -53.73 18.94
C GLU A 306 5.41 -54.71 18.13
N GLU A 307 6.62 -54.98 18.59
CA GLU A 307 7.25 -56.29 18.47
C GLU A 307 7.86 -56.66 19.83
N GLU A 308 7.53 -57.88 20.24
CA GLU A 308 7.75 -58.46 21.56
C GLU A 308 9.24 -58.60 21.89
N GLY A 309 9.65 -58.10 23.07
CA GLY A 309 10.92 -58.40 23.71
C GLY A 309 10.66 -58.87 25.14
N ALA A 310 10.78 -60.18 25.36
CA ALA A 310 10.53 -60.84 26.63
C ALA A 310 11.44 -60.32 27.77
N ALA A 311 10.85 -60.24 28.96
CA ALA A 311 11.40 -59.76 30.22
C ALA A 311 12.60 -60.55 30.77
N PRO A 312 13.28 -60.00 31.78
CA PRO A 312 13.81 -60.83 32.86
C PRO A 312 13.28 -60.37 34.24
N ALA A 313 13.00 -61.36 35.09
CA ALA A 313 12.80 -61.20 36.52
C ALA A 313 13.74 -62.16 37.28
N ASP A 314 14.08 -61.75 38.49
CA ASP A 314 15.24 -62.12 39.30
C ASP A 314 15.48 -63.60 39.66
N GLY A 315 16.78 -63.88 39.80
CA GLY A 315 17.49 -64.78 40.71
C GLY A 315 16.79 -65.92 41.48
N VAL A 316 17.40 -67.11 41.46
CA VAL A 316 18.00 -67.81 42.62
C VAL A 316 18.69 -69.12 42.15
N ARG A 317 19.69 -69.52 42.96
CA ARG A 317 20.70 -70.58 42.89
C ARG A 317 20.26 -72.05 42.62
N THR A 318 21.31 -72.81 42.25
CA THR A 318 21.75 -74.18 42.66
C THR A 318 21.45 -75.41 41.79
N GLU A 319 22.59 -76.04 41.43
CA GLU A 319 22.91 -77.48 41.33
C GLU A 319 22.59 -78.31 40.06
N ALA A 320 23.66 -78.98 39.62
CA ALA A 320 23.80 -80.06 38.63
C ALA A 320 23.10 -81.36 39.15
N PRO A 321 23.06 -82.53 38.45
CA PRO A 321 24.05 -83.01 37.48
C PRO A 321 23.58 -83.91 36.30
N ALA A 322 24.58 -84.27 35.48
CA ALA A 322 24.86 -85.59 34.89
C ALA A 322 23.94 -86.26 33.85
N GLU A 323 24.62 -86.58 32.74
CA GLU A 323 24.66 -87.88 32.05
C GLU A 323 23.55 -88.32 31.09
N GLY A 324 24.00 -88.91 29.98
CA GLY A 324 23.29 -90.02 29.34
C GLY A 324 23.00 -89.88 27.84
N ARG A 325 24.02 -90.07 27.00
CA ARG A 325 23.85 -90.67 25.66
C ARG A 325 23.37 -92.12 25.81
N PRO A 326 22.71 -92.71 24.80
CA PRO A 326 23.41 -93.21 23.59
C PRO A 326 23.26 -92.33 22.36
#